data_AF-A0A2M7WXY7-F1
#
_entry.id   AF-A0A2M7WXY7-F1
#
_cell.length_a   1.000
_cell.length_b   1.000
_cell.length_c   1.000
_cell.angle_alpha   90.00
_cell.angle_beta   90.00
_cell.angle_gamma   90.00
#
_symmetry.space_group_name_H-M   'P 1'
#
loop_
_entity.id
_entity.type
_entity.pdbx_description
1 polymer ?
#
loop_
_entity_poly.entity_id
_entity_poly.type
_entity_poly.pdbx_seq_one_letter_code
_entity_poly.pdbx_strand_id
1 'polypeptide(L)'
;MVEFDRLRPKNGKQKSKKKIYAVLIGIVPIVLLLLAGGYFLLFLPAQKVYLSSQVTIQHLKAAKQAFDTQNFEMLSEEIRASQDSLDQTKRDYQYFQFLHSIPWIKTYFQDGEHLLNAGNHGLIGAQILAEGIKPFSDILGFEKTQAEEMMTAEEKLAYIVGIMPQIVTSVNGAQQELKIVKDELSIISPDRYPDKMFGYELKSNIQSAKDLVDRVDKIVNDLLPFLDILPKALGQPDPKNYLILFQNDKELRPTGGFITAYALTTFEKGRFKVTKSEDIYNIDYDQSYLSVPEPIKQYLVPVFYMRDTNFSPDFKKSMDDFAVYYEKSNLPGIDGIIALDTEFVRSFLEVLGPMYLAKYDETFEASNVVYELELYAEKILSG
;
A
#
# COMPACT_ATOMS: atom_id res chain seq x y z
N MET A 1 -49.17 48.80 -95.17
CA MET A 1 -48.96 49.13 -93.75
C MET A 1 -49.04 47.83 -92.97
N VAL A 2 -48.11 47.66 -92.02
CA VAL A 2 -47.92 46.51 -91.11
C VAL A 2 -46.94 45.43 -91.60
N GLU A 3 -45.76 45.57 -91.04
CA GLU A 3 -44.53 44.80 -91.07
C GLU A 3 -44.68 43.57 -90.15
N PHE A 4 -44.32 42.37 -90.62
CA PHE A 4 -44.22 41.19 -89.76
C PHE A 4 -42.77 40.99 -89.32
N ASP A 5 -42.58 41.28 -88.04
CA ASP A 5 -41.33 41.30 -87.32
C ASP A 5 -40.76 39.88 -87.12
N ARG A 6 -39.45 39.72 -87.36
CA ARG A 6 -38.74 38.46 -87.18
C ARG A 6 -38.42 38.24 -85.71
N LEU A 7 -38.94 37.15 -85.13
CA LEU A 7 -38.56 36.67 -83.80
C LEU A 7 -37.06 36.34 -83.74
N ARG A 8 -36.28 37.16 -83.03
CA ARG A 8 -34.91 36.85 -82.56
C ARG A 8 -34.97 35.97 -81.31
N PRO A 9 -34.13 34.92 -81.17
CA PRO A 9 -34.01 34.17 -79.92
C PRO A 9 -33.28 35.00 -78.84
N LYS A 10 -33.85 35.06 -77.64
CA LYS A 10 -33.24 35.67 -76.44
C LYS A 10 -32.03 34.84 -75.98
N ASN A 11 -30.82 35.27 -76.34
CA ASN A 11 -29.58 34.84 -75.70
C ASN A 11 -29.48 35.43 -74.28
N GLY A 12 -30.03 34.72 -73.30
CA GLY A 12 -30.17 35.25 -71.94
C GLY A 12 -29.98 34.26 -70.80
N LYS A 13 -29.10 33.25 -70.89
CA LYS A 13 -28.80 32.34 -69.74
C LYS A 13 -27.35 31.81 -69.62
N GLN A 14 -26.36 32.41 -70.29
CA GLN A 14 -24.98 31.86 -70.29
C GLN A 14 -23.98 32.58 -69.34
N LYS A 15 -24.27 33.83 -68.93
CA LYS A 15 -23.35 34.60 -68.04
C LYS A 15 -23.41 34.21 -66.55
N SER A 16 -24.52 33.61 -66.07
CA SER A 16 -24.68 33.20 -64.66
C SER A 16 -23.85 31.96 -64.30
N LYS A 17 -23.80 30.95 -65.18
CA LYS A 17 -23.03 29.73 -64.93
C LYS A 17 -21.51 30.00 -64.83
N LYS A 18 -20.95 30.87 -65.68
CA LYS A 18 -19.51 31.22 -65.65
C LYS A 18 -19.05 31.84 -64.33
N LYS A 19 -19.89 32.65 -63.66
CA LYS A 19 -19.58 33.21 -62.33
C LYS A 19 -19.59 32.15 -61.23
N ILE A 20 -20.50 31.19 -61.29
CA ILE A 20 -20.58 30.07 -60.34
C ILE A 20 -19.36 29.15 -60.50
N TYR A 21 -18.96 28.83 -61.73
CA TYR A 21 -17.73 28.06 -61.99
C TYR A 21 -16.47 28.79 -61.51
N ALA A 22 -16.37 30.11 -61.68
CA ALA A 22 -15.23 30.89 -61.18
C ALA A 22 -15.14 30.90 -59.64
N VAL A 23 -16.29 30.97 -58.95
CA VAL A 23 -16.37 30.89 -57.48
C VAL A 23 -16.06 29.47 -56.99
N LEU A 24 -16.56 28.43 -57.66
CA LEU A 24 -16.24 27.04 -57.33
C LEU A 24 -14.76 26.71 -57.56
N ILE A 25 -14.14 27.21 -58.64
CA ILE A 25 -12.71 27.04 -58.91
C ILE A 25 -11.84 27.76 -57.87
N GLY A 26 -12.32 28.83 -57.24
CA GLY A 26 -11.62 29.52 -56.15
C GLY A 26 -11.82 28.87 -54.76
N ILE A 27 -13.01 28.34 -54.48
CA ILE A 27 -13.37 27.76 -53.16
C ILE A 27 -12.89 26.32 -53.03
N VAL A 28 -12.98 25.50 -54.08
CA VAL A 28 -12.59 24.08 -54.04
C VAL A 28 -11.12 23.88 -53.63
N PRO A 29 -10.13 24.63 -54.14
CA PRO A 29 -8.73 24.50 -53.70
C PRO A 29 -8.55 24.88 -52.23
N ILE A 30 -9.28 25.88 -51.74
CA ILE A 30 -9.23 26.31 -50.33
C ILE A 30 -9.81 25.22 -49.43
N VAL A 31 -10.94 24.64 -49.80
CA VAL A 31 -11.54 23.50 -49.08
C VAL A 31 -10.62 22.28 -49.12
N LEU A 32 -10.02 21.96 -50.27
CA LEU A 32 -9.05 20.87 -50.39
C LEU A 32 -7.79 21.12 -49.56
N LEU A 33 -7.30 22.36 -49.48
CA LEU A 33 -6.17 22.73 -48.63
C LEU A 33 -6.53 22.66 -47.14
N LEU A 34 -7.75 23.04 -46.75
CA LEU A 34 -8.23 22.88 -45.38
C LEU A 34 -8.44 21.41 -45.01
N LEU A 35 -8.93 20.57 -45.94
CA LEU A 35 -9.07 19.13 -45.75
C LEU A 35 -7.71 18.43 -45.69
N ALA A 36 -6.79 18.77 -46.58
CA ALA A 36 -5.41 18.28 -46.54
C ALA A 36 -4.70 18.77 -45.27
N GLY A 37 -4.87 20.04 -44.90
CA GLY A 37 -4.38 20.61 -43.66
C GLY A 37 -4.93 19.87 -42.44
N GLY A 38 -6.23 19.63 -42.38
CA GLY A 38 -6.86 18.82 -41.33
C GLY A 38 -6.34 17.38 -41.31
N TYR A 39 -6.14 16.76 -42.47
CA TYR A 39 -5.59 15.41 -42.57
C TYR A 39 -4.13 15.34 -42.05
N PHE A 40 -3.26 16.26 -42.47
CA PHE A 40 -1.85 16.27 -42.08
C PHE A 40 -1.61 16.83 -40.67
N LEU A 41 -2.38 17.80 -40.21
CA LEU A 41 -2.20 18.44 -38.89
C LEU A 41 -3.02 17.81 -37.77
N LEU A 42 -4.13 17.14 -38.09
CA LEU A 42 -5.01 16.53 -37.07
C LEU A 42 -5.04 15.00 -37.19
N PHE A 43 -5.37 14.46 -38.36
CA PHE A 43 -5.61 13.02 -38.50
C PHE A 43 -4.35 12.18 -38.33
N LEU A 44 -3.26 12.48 -39.05
CA LEU A 44 -2.02 11.71 -38.96
C LEU A 44 -1.37 11.76 -37.56
N PRO A 45 -1.23 12.93 -36.91
CA PRO A 45 -0.73 12.97 -35.54
C PRO A 45 -1.66 12.27 -34.54
N ALA A 46 -2.98 12.36 -34.73
CA ALA A 46 -3.95 11.68 -33.84
C ALA A 46 -3.83 10.16 -33.96
N GLN A 47 -3.65 9.66 -35.18
CA GLN A 47 -3.41 8.24 -35.43
C GLN A 47 -2.11 7.78 -34.75
N LYS A 48 -1.04 8.58 -34.81
CA LYS A 48 0.21 8.27 -34.09
C LYS A 48 0.00 8.17 -32.59
N VAL A 49 -0.62 9.19 -31.98
CA VAL A 49 -0.94 9.20 -30.54
C VAL A 49 -1.79 7.98 -30.16
N TYR A 50 -2.80 7.64 -30.97
CA TYR A 50 -3.63 6.47 -30.72
C TYR A 50 -2.81 5.18 -30.74
N LEU A 51 -1.95 4.99 -31.75
CA LEU A 51 -1.13 3.79 -31.86
C LEU A 51 -0.09 3.69 -30.73
N SER A 52 0.62 4.78 -30.40
CA SER A 52 1.57 4.79 -29.28
C SER A 52 0.88 4.57 -27.94
N SER A 53 -0.31 5.15 -27.72
CA SER A 53 -1.12 4.89 -26.52
C SER A 53 -1.53 3.42 -26.39
N GLN A 54 -1.88 2.76 -27.50
CA GLN A 54 -2.22 1.32 -27.48
C GLN A 54 -1.02 0.47 -27.09
N VAL A 55 0.18 0.79 -27.57
CA VAL A 55 1.42 0.11 -27.17
C VAL A 55 1.68 0.30 -25.67
N THR A 56 1.54 1.52 -25.15
CA THR A 56 1.65 1.77 -23.70
C THR A 56 0.62 0.97 -22.90
N ILE A 57 -0.63 0.94 -23.33
CA ILE A 57 -1.68 0.15 -22.66
C ILE A 57 -1.37 -1.36 -22.70
N GLN A 58 -0.76 -1.86 -23.77
CA GLN A 58 -0.35 -3.27 -23.87
C GLN A 58 0.73 -3.61 -22.84
N HIS A 59 1.80 -2.81 -22.75
CA HIS A 59 2.84 -3.00 -21.74
C HIS A 59 2.32 -2.86 -20.32
N LEU A 60 1.43 -1.89 -20.05
CA LEU A 60 0.80 -1.75 -18.73
C LEU A 60 -0.05 -2.98 -18.34
N LYS A 61 -0.77 -3.56 -19.31
CA LYS A 61 -1.52 -4.82 -19.10
C LYS A 61 -0.59 -5.99 -18.84
N ALA A 62 0.51 -6.09 -19.56
CA ALA A 62 1.51 -7.13 -19.37
C ALA A 62 2.20 -6.99 -18.01
N ALA A 63 2.54 -5.78 -17.57
CA ALA A 63 3.06 -5.50 -16.23
C ALA A 63 2.06 -5.92 -15.15
N LYS A 64 0.77 -5.58 -15.30
CA LYS A 64 -0.28 -6.03 -14.38
C LYS A 64 -0.36 -7.56 -14.33
N GLN A 65 -0.36 -8.21 -15.49
CA GLN A 65 -0.40 -9.67 -15.57
C GLN A 65 0.82 -10.28 -14.88
N ALA A 66 2.02 -9.74 -15.09
CA ALA A 66 3.24 -10.19 -14.45
C ALA A 66 3.18 -10.06 -12.93
N PHE A 67 2.62 -8.96 -12.41
CA PHE A 67 2.33 -8.80 -10.99
C PHE A 67 1.35 -9.87 -10.47
N ASP A 68 0.23 -10.08 -11.18
CA ASP A 68 -0.79 -11.08 -10.80
C ASP A 68 -0.22 -12.51 -10.80
N THR A 69 0.67 -12.83 -11.74
CA THR A 69 1.35 -14.13 -11.85
C THR A 69 2.68 -14.18 -11.09
N GLN A 70 2.96 -13.17 -10.27
CA GLN A 70 4.16 -13.08 -9.44
C GLN A 70 5.49 -13.11 -10.24
N ASN A 71 5.50 -12.92 -11.56
CA ASN A 71 6.72 -12.96 -12.37
C ASN A 71 7.50 -11.63 -12.27
N PHE A 72 8.51 -11.59 -11.41
CA PHE A 72 9.25 -10.34 -11.13
C PHE A 72 10.10 -9.85 -12.30
N GLU A 73 10.76 -10.76 -13.03
CA GLU A 73 11.57 -10.41 -14.20
C GLU A 73 10.71 -9.73 -15.27
N MET A 74 9.58 -10.36 -15.62
CA MET A 74 8.62 -9.80 -16.57
C MET A 74 7.98 -8.50 -16.05
N LEU A 75 7.67 -8.41 -14.76
CA LEU A 75 7.12 -7.19 -14.16
C LEU A 75 8.09 -6.00 -14.34
N SER A 76 9.36 -6.20 -14.01
CA SER A 76 10.38 -5.17 -14.12
C SER A 76 10.62 -4.74 -15.58
N GLU A 77 10.62 -5.69 -16.51
CA GLU A 77 10.76 -5.42 -17.94
C GLU A 77 9.57 -4.62 -18.49
N GLU A 78 8.34 -5.03 -18.16
CA GLU A 78 7.12 -4.41 -18.68
C GLU A 78 6.83 -3.03 -18.07
N ILE A 79 7.24 -2.77 -16.81
CA ILE A 79 7.21 -1.41 -16.22
C ILE A 79 8.12 -0.48 -17.04
N ARG A 80 9.34 -0.93 -17.35
CA ARG A 80 10.30 -0.13 -18.12
C ARG A 80 9.81 0.09 -19.56
N ALA A 81 9.28 -0.94 -20.21
CA ALA A 81 8.70 -0.82 -21.55
C ALA A 81 7.46 0.10 -21.56
N SER A 82 6.65 0.08 -20.50
CA SER A 82 5.55 1.02 -20.31
C SER A 82 6.04 2.45 -20.21
N GLN A 83 7.14 2.70 -19.51
CA GLN A 83 7.75 4.02 -19.36
C GLN A 83 8.27 4.54 -20.72
N ASP A 84 9.06 3.74 -21.43
CA ASP A 84 9.61 4.11 -22.74
C ASP A 84 8.51 4.39 -23.78
N SER A 85 7.46 3.56 -23.80
CA SER A 85 6.31 3.74 -24.71
C SER A 85 5.43 4.93 -24.32
N LEU A 86 5.27 5.22 -23.02
CA LEU A 86 4.55 6.40 -22.56
C LEU A 86 5.30 7.69 -22.92
N ASP A 87 6.63 7.69 -22.83
CA ASP A 87 7.45 8.81 -23.28
C ASP A 87 7.30 9.06 -24.78
N GLN A 88 7.18 7.99 -25.58
CA GLN A 88 6.84 8.12 -27.00
C GLN A 88 5.44 8.70 -27.20
N THR A 89 4.44 8.22 -26.44
CA THR A 89 3.07 8.76 -26.46
C THR A 89 3.05 10.25 -26.12
N LYS A 90 3.82 10.69 -25.12
CA LYS A 90 3.97 12.11 -24.74
C LYS A 90 4.56 12.93 -25.88
N ARG A 91 5.63 12.45 -26.53
CA ARG A 91 6.22 13.13 -27.70
C ARG A 91 5.21 13.25 -28.85
N ASP A 92 4.46 12.19 -29.12
CA ASP A 92 3.43 12.22 -30.16
C ASP A 92 2.29 13.17 -29.79
N TYR A 93 1.93 13.25 -28.51
CA TYR A 93 0.89 14.15 -28.00
C TYR A 93 1.29 15.63 -28.16
N GLN A 94 2.58 15.93 -28.00
CA GLN A 94 3.12 17.29 -28.14
C GLN A 94 2.97 17.88 -29.56
N TYR A 95 2.74 17.07 -30.60
CA TYR A 95 2.40 17.62 -31.92
C TYR A 95 1.13 18.49 -31.89
N PHE A 96 0.27 18.28 -30.91
CA PHE A 96 -0.96 19.05 -30.71
C PHE A 96 -0.78 20.29 -29.82
N GLN A 97 0.46 20.69 -29.50
CA GLN A 97 0.73 21.87 -28.67
C GLN A 97 0.06 23.16 -29.16
N PHE A 98 -0.23 23.29 -30.47
CA PHE A 98 -0.98 24.42 -31.01
C PHE A 98 -2.41 24.54 -30.46
N LEU A 99 -2.99 23.46 -29.93
CA LEU A 99 -4.30 23.46 -29.26
C LEU A 99 -4.32 24.32 -27.99
N HIS A 100 -3.15 24.62 -27.41
CA HIS A 100 -3.03 25.58 -26.30
C HIS A 100 -3.59 26.96 -26.61
N SER A 101 -3.58 27.36 -27.89
CA SER A 101 -4.06 28.67 -28.32
C SER A 101 -5.58 28.71 -28.55
N ILE A 102 -6.28 27.58 -28.48
CA ILE A 102 -7.71 27.47 -28.80
C ILE A 102 -8.53 27.44 -27.48
N PRO A 103 -9.29 28.50 -27.13
CA PRO A 103 -9.88 28.64 -25.79
C PRO A 103 -10.78 27.49 -25.33
N TRP A 104 -11.52 26.85 -26.24
CA TRP A 104 -12.48 25.78 -25.91
C TRP A 104 -11.88 24.37 -25.96
N ILE A 105 -10.70 24.17 -26.55
CA ILE A 105 -9.99 22.88 -26.60
C ILE A 105 -8.84 22.83 -25.59
N LYS A 106 -8.22 23.98 -25.30
CA LYS A 106 -7.03 24.10 -24.46
C LYS A 106 -7.11 23.25 -23.21
N THR A 107 -8.21 23.32 -22.45
CA THR A 107 -8.30 22.61 -21.18
C THR A 107 -8.40 21.10 -21.36
N TYR A 108 -9.06 20.61 -22.42
CA TYR A 108 -9.08 19.17 -22.72
C TYR A 108 -7.71 18.65 -23.16
N PHE A 109 -6.93 19.49 -23.86
CA PHE A 109 -5.55 19.17 -24.20
C PHE A 109 -4.67 19.11 -22.94
N GLN A 110 -4.80 20.09 -22.05
CA GLN A 110 -4.09 20.12 -20.77
C GLN A 110 -4.46 18.94 -19.86
N ASP A 111 -5.75 18.58 -19.77
CA ASP A 111 -6.18 17.40 -19.01
C ASP A 111 -5.49 16.12 -19.53
N GLY A 112 -5.23 16.02 -20.84
CA GLY A 112 -4.44 14.94 -21.42
C GLY A 112 -2.95 14.99 -21.05
N GLU A 113 -2.34 16.19 -21.03
CA GLU A 113 -0.95 16.36 -20.55
C GLU A 113 -0.82 15.95 -19.07
N HIS A 114 -1.74 16.40 -18.22
CA HIS A 114 -1.81 16.04 -16.81
C HIS A 114 -1.98 14.52 -16.62
N LEU A 115 -2.83 13.87 -17.42
CA LEU A 115 -3.01 12.41 -17.37
C LEU A 115 -1.73 11.66 -17.79
N LEU A 116 -1.05 12.11 -18.84
CA LEU A 116 0.20 11.51 -19.30
C LEU A 116 1.34 11.74 -18.30
N ASN A 117 1.40 12.90 -17.65
CA ASN A 117 2.35 13.17 -16.57
C ASN A 117 2.06 12.31 -15.34
N ALA A 118 0.80 12.20 -14.93
CA ALA A 118 0.38 11.30 -13.86
C ALA A 118 0.78 9.84 -14.14
N GLY A 119 0.54 9.35 -15.37
CA GLY A 119 0.97 8.00 -15.78
C GLY A 119 2.49 7.82 -15.70
N ASN A 120 3.25 8.86 -16.09
CA ASN A 120 4.71 8.85 -16.09
C ASN A 120 5.28 8.78 -14.67
N HIS A 121 4.82 9.67 -13.78
CA HIS A 121 5.24 9.65 -12.38
C HIS A 121 4.78 8.35 -11.68
N GLY A 122 3.60 7.81 -12.04
CA GLY A 122 3.15 6.50 -11.55
C GLY A 122 4.09 5.36 -11.94
N LEU A 123 4.61 5.37 -13.17
CA LEU A 123 5.58 4.38 -13.67
C LEU A 123 6.97 4.54 -13.04
N ILE A 124 7.43 5.78 -12.85
CA ILE A 124 8.67 6.06 -12.09
C ILE A 124 8.56 5.51 -10.67
N GLY A 125 7.44 5.79 -9.98
CA GLY A 125 7.19 5.24 -8.64
C GLY A 125 7.17 3.71 -8.63
N ALA A 126 6.52 3.08 -9.62
CA ALA A 126 6.51 1.63 -9.77
C ALA A 126 7.92 1.05 -10.01
N GLN A 127 8.76 1.73 -10.79
CA GLN A 127 10.14 1.33 -11.05
C GLN A 127 10.99 1.43 -9.77
N ILE A 128 10.86 2.51 -9.00
CA ILE A 128 11.55 2.67 -7.71
C ILE A 128 11.19 1.52 -6.75
N LEU A 129 9.92 1.14 -6.69
CA LEU A 129 9.47 -0.01 -5.89
C LEU A 129 10.05 -1.32 -6.41
N ALA A 130 9.95 -1.58 -7.72
CA ALA A 130 10.47 -2.80 -8.33
C ALA A 130 11.98 -2.94 -8.07
N GLU A 131 12.78 -1.91 -8.37
CA GLU A 131 14.22 -1.92 -8.12
C GLU A 131 14.55 -2.07 -6.63
N GLY A 132 13.74 -1.43 -5.78
CA GLY A 132 13.80 -1.56 -4.34
C GLY A 132 13.66 -3.00 -3.87
N ILE A 133 12.66 -3.71 -4.41
CA ILE A 133 12.32 -5.07 -4.00
C ILE A 133 13.04 -6.19 -4.73
N LYS A 134 13.72 -5.87 -5.84
CA LYS A 134 14.45 -6.83 -6.67
C LYS A 134 15.38 -7.77 -5.90
N PRO A 135 16.18 -7.33 -4.91
CA PRO A 135 17.09 -8.24 -4.21
C PRO A 135 16.38 -9.29 -3.34
N PHE A 136 15.06 -9.16 -3.18
CA PHE A 136 14.23 -9.95 -2.27
C PHE A 136 12.89 -10.37 -2.90
N SER A 137 12.80 -10.39 -4.24
CA SER A 137 11.65 -10.89 -4.99
C SER A 137 11.25 -12.30 -4.55
N ASP A 138 12.23 -13.19 -4.36
CA ASP A 138 12.03 -14.59 -4.03
C ASP A 138 11.28 -14.76 -2.70
N ILE A 139 11.76 -14.09 -1.64
CA ILE A 139 11.21 -14.19 -0.28
C ILE A 139 9.86 -13.48 -0.16
N LEU A 140 9.59 -12.49 -1.00
CA LEU A 140 8.28 -11.87 -1.12
C LEU A 140 7.27 -12.71 -1.93
N GLY A 141 7.67 -13.91 -2.35
CA GLY A 141 6.81 -14.85 -3.08
C GLY A 141 6.68 -14.53 -4.57
N PHE A 142 7.55 -13.69 -5.14
CA PHE A 142 7.60 -13.50 -6.59
C PHE A 142 8.31 -14.67 -7.30
N GLU A 143 9.29 -15.30 -6.67
CA GLU A 143 9.98 -16.43 -7.26
C GLU A 143 9.98 -17.62 -6.30
N LYS A 144 9.45 -18.76 -6.75
CA LYS A 144 9.57 -20.02 -6.02
C LYS A 144 10.99 -20.55 -6.17
N THR A 145 11.90 -20.12 -5.32
CA THR A 145 13.25 -20.68 -5.28
C THR A 145 13.38 -21.74 -4.18
N GLN A 146 14.23 -22.74 -4.43
CA GLN A 146 14.54 -23.80 -3.44
C GLN A 146 15.13 -23.23 -2.14
N ALA A 147 15.68 -22.01 -2.17
CA ALA A 147 16.22 -21.33 -1.00
C ALA A 147 15.14 -20.93 0.02
N GLU A 148 13.93 -20.58 -0.43
CA GLU A 148 12.82 -20.18 0.45
C GLU A 148 12.24 -21.36 1.26
N GLU A 149 12.32 -22.58 0.70
CA GLU A 149 11.90 -23.82 1.37
C GLU A 149 12.89 -24.26 2.47
N MET A 150 14.15 -23.82 2.41
CA MET A 150 15.19 -24.23 3.37
C MET A 150 15.32 -23.29 4.58
N MET A 151 14.74 -22.09 4.55
CA MET A 151 14.85 -21.12 5.64
C MET A 151 13.85 -21.40 6.76
N THR A 152 14.32 -21.37 8.00
CA THR A 152 13.47 -21.38 9.20
C THR A 152 12.64 -20.09 9.31
N ALA A 153 11.54 -20.11 10.06
CA ALA A 153 10.71 -18.93 10.29
C ALA A 153 11.51 -17.76 10.92
N GLU A 154 12.45 -18.05 11.82
CA GLU A 154 13.34 -17.05 12.43
C GLU A 154 14.27 -16.43 11.38
N GLU A 155 14.87 -17.23 10.50
CA GLU A 155 15.73 -16.72 9.43
C GLU A 155 14.97 -15.86 8.43
N LYS A 156 13.73 -16.25 8.09
CA LYS A 156 12.85 -15.43 7.24
C LYS A 156 12.58 -14.08 7.90
N LEU A 157 12.23 -14.05 9.19
CA LEU A 157 11.98 -12.81 9.92
C LEU A 157 13.24 -11.93 9.99
N ALA A 158 14.39 -12.51 10.36
CA ALA A 158 15.65 -11.80 10.42
C ALA A 158 16.06 -11.19 9.07
N TYR A 159 15.83 -11.92 7.98
CA TYR A 159 16.07 -11.43 6.64
C TYR A 159 15.13 -10.26 6.29
N ILE A 160 13.81 -10.41 6.51
CA ILE A 160 12.81 -9.36 6.27
C ILE A 160 13.18 -8.08 7.03
N VAL A 161 13.54 -8.20 8.32
CA VAL A 161 13.99 -7.08 9.15
C VAL A 161 15.24 -6.42 8.58
N GLY A 162 16.22 -7.21 8.14
CA GLY A 162 17.46 -6.72 7.53
C GLY A 162 17.24 -5.87 6.27
N ILE A 163 16.21 -6.16 5.47
CA ILE A 163 15.90 -5.44 4.24
C ILE A 163 14.89 -4.29 4.40
N MET A 164 14.19 -4.19 5.54
CA MET A 164 13.21 -3.12 5.78
C MET A 164 13.75 -1.70 5.52
N PRO A 165 15.01 -1.33 5.87
CA PRO A 165 15.54 0.00 5.54
C PRO A 165 15.54 0.33 4.04
N GLN A 166 15.80 -0.68 3.20
CA GLN A 166 15.76 -0.53 1.74
C GLN A 166 14.31 -0.37 1.27
N ILE A 167 13.40 -1.20 1.80
CA ILE A 167 11.95 -1.08 1.54
C ILE A 167 11.45 0.32 1.91
N VAL A 168 11.78 0.82 3.10
CA VAL A 168 11.41 2.19 3.55
C VAL A 168 11.93 3.24 2.57
N THR A 169 13.18 3.10 2.11
CA THR A 169 13.76 4.05 1.15
C THR A 169 12.99 4.04 -0.18
N SER A 170 12.68 2.87 -0.72
CA SER A 170 11.94 2.73 -1.97
C SER A 170 10.48 3.18 -1.85
N VAL A 171 9.81 2.85 -0.74
CA VAL A 171 8.44 3.32 -0.47
C VAL A 171 8.40 4.84 -0.33
N ASN A 172 9.38 5.46 0.33
CA ASN A 172 9.48 6.92 0.41
C ASN A 172 9.68 7.56 -0.97
N GLY A 173 10.55 6.99 -1.80
CA GLY A 173 10.75 7.46 -3.18
C GLY A 173 9.45 7.37 -4.01
N ALA A 174 8.78 6.22 -3.96
CA ALA A 174 7.51 6.02 -4.65
C ALA A 174 6.38 6.91 -4.11
N GLN A 175 6.36 7.22 -2.81
CA GLN A 175 5.41 8.14 -2.21
C GLN A 175 5.58 9.57 -2.76
N GLN A 176 6.82 10.02 -3.00
CA GLN A 176 7.07 11.33 -3.59
C GLN A 176 6.49 11.41 -5.00
N GLU A 177 6.68 10.37 -5.81
CA GLU A 177 6.08 10.27 -7.14
C GLU A 177 4.55 10.21 -7.08
N LEU A 178 3.98 9.42 -6.15
CA LEU A 178 2.54 9.31 -5.95
C LEU A 178 1.88 10.66 -5.60
N LYS A 179 2.56 11.53 -4.85
CA LYS A 179 2.07 12.89 -4.58
C LYS A 179 1.96 13.70 -5.87
N ILE A 180 2.95 13.59 -6.77
CA ILE A 180 2.89 14.25 -8.08
C ILE A 180 1.73 13.68 -8.91
N VAL A 181 1.54 12.36 -8.92
CA VAL A 181 0.38 11.72 -9.59
C VAL A 181 -0.94 12.30 -9.06
N LYS A 182 -1.08 12.40 -7.74
CA LYS A 182 -2.28 12.95 -7.09
C LYS A 182 -2.52 14.42 -7.47
N ASP A 183 -1.46 15.23 -7.45
CA ASP A 183 -1.54 16.64 -7.82
C ASP A 183 -1.94 16.81 -9.30
N GLU A 184 -1.32 16.06 -10.21
CA GLU A 184 -1.64 16.06 -11.65
C GLU A 184 -3.10 15.64 -11.90
N LEU A 185 -3.57 14.55 -11.27
CA LEU A 185 -4.95 14.10 -11.40
C LEU A 185 -5.95 15.04 -10.72
N SER A 186 -5.55 15.80 -9.70
CA SER A 186 -6.45 16.74 -8.99
C SER A 186 -6.98 17.84 -9.91
N ILE A 187 -6.15 18.26 -10.89
CA ILE A 187 -6.46 19.32 -11.87
C ILE A 187 -7.56 18.87 -12.85
N ILE A 188 -7.62 17.57 -13.15
CA ILE A 188 -8.59 16.99 -14.08
C ILE A 188 -9.97 16.92 -13.39
N SER A 189 -10.96 17.58 -13.99
CA SER A 189 -12.35 17.54 -13.52
C SER A 189 -13.16 16.48 -14.28
N PRO A 190 -13.64 15.40 -13.62
CA PRO A 190 -14.46 14.38 -14.28
C PRO A 190 -15.76 14.94 -14.87
N ASP A 191 -16.35 15.97 -14.26
CA ASP A 191 -17.60 16.59 -14.72
C ASP A 191 -17.47 17.35 -16.05
N ARG A 192 -16.24 17.59 -16.53
CA ARG A 192 -15.99 18.18 -17.85
C ARG A 192 -16.31 17.21 -19.00
N TYR A 193 -16.43 15.92 -18.70
CA TYR A 193 -16.61 14.86 -19.68
C TYR A 193 -18.02 14.25 -19.57
N PRO A 194 -18.66 13.89 -20.71
CA PRO A 194 -19.90 13.13 -20.68
C PRO A 194 -19.65 11.70 -20.20
N ASP A 195 -20.70 11.02 -19.75
CA ASP A 195 -20.61 9.65 -19.24
C ASP A 195 -20.03 8.68 -20.28
N LYS A 196 -20.33 8.89 -21.57
CA LYS A 196 -19.77 8.13 -22.68
C LYS A 196 -19.24 9.06 -23.77
N MET A 197 -18.00 8.84 -24.19
CA MET A 197 -17.37 9.54 -25.30
C MET A 197 -16.60 8.53 -26.16
N PHE A 198 -16.89 8.49 -27.47
CA PHE A 198 -16.28 7.53 -28.41
C PHE A 198 -16.36 6.05 -27.97
N GLY A 199 -17.39 5.67 -27.22
CA GLY A 199 -17.56 4.30 -26.69
C GLY A 199 -16.87 4.03 -25.35
N TYR A 200 -16.19 5.01 -24.76
CA TYR A 200 -15.49 4.90 -23.48
C TYR A 200 -16.20 5.64 -22.36
N GLU A 201 -16.18 5.06 -21.15
CA GLU A 201 -16.76 5.64 -19.93
C GLU A 201 -15.77 6.62 -19.25
N LEU A 202 -15.42 7.68 -19.95
CA LEU A 202 -14.29 8.56 -19.60
C LEU A 202 -14.43 9.20 -18.22
N LYS A 203 -15.62 9.72 -17.89
CA LYS A 203 -15.92 10.31 -16.57
C LYS A 203 -15.68 9.30 -15.44
N SER A 204 -16.22 8.10 -15.57
CA SER A 204 -16.09 7.02 -14.58
C SER A 204 -14.65 6.55 -14.42
N ASN A 205 -13.92 6.42 -15.53
CA ASN A 205 -12.52 5.99 -15.53
C ASN A 205 -11.61 7.02 -14.84
N ILE A 206 -11.80 8.32 -15.09
CA ILE A 206 -11.05 9.39 -14.41
C ILE A 206 -11.34 9.37 -12.91
N GLN A 207 -12.61 9.26 -12.52
CA GLN A 207 -12.98 9.17 -11.10
C GLN A 207 -12.35 7.94 -10.44
N SER A 208 -12.42 6.78 -11.09
CA SER A 208 -11.82 5.54 -10.60
C SER A 208 -10.31 5.64 -10.42
N ALA A 209 -9.62 6.34 -11.33
CA ALA A 209 -8.19 6.60 -11.23
C ALA A 209 -7.85 7.49 -10.02
N LYS A 210 -8.62 8.58 -9.81
CA LYS A 210 -8.46 9.47 -8.64
C LYS A 210 -8.69 8.69 -7.33
N ASP A 211 -9.78 7.93 -7.25
CA ASP A 211 -10.11 7.14 -6.07
C ASP A 211 -9.06 6.06 -5.78
N LEU A 212 -8.45 5.47 -6.82
CA LEU A 212 -7.37 4.51 -6.66
C LEU A 212 -6.13 5.18 -6.06
N VAL A 213 -5.72 6.33 -6.61
CA VAL A 213 -4.56 7.08 -6.12
C VAL A 213 -4.77 7.53 -4.68
N ASP A 214 -5.97 8.00 -4.30
CA ASP A 214 -6.28 8.37 -2.92
C ASP A 214 -6.22 7.17 -1.95
N ARG A 215 -6.70 5.99 -2.38
CA ARG A 215 -6.57 4.76 -1.59
C ARG A 215 -5.12 4.35 -1.40
N VAL A 216 -4.32 4.38 -2.46
CA VAL A 216 -2.88 4.02 -2.39
C VAL A 216 -2.13 5.03 -1.51
N ASP A 217 -2.39 6.33 -1.65
CA ASP A 217 -1.79 7.38 -0.81
C ASP A 217 -2.10 7.14 0.66
N LYS A 218 -3.36 6.84 1.00
CA LYS A 218 -3.74 6.50 2.37
C LYS A 218 -2.98 5.28 2.89
N ILE A 219 -2.96 4.17 2.14
CA ILE A 219 -2.27 2.94 2.54
C ILE A 219 -0.78 3.21 2.78
N VAL A 220 -0.12 3.95 1.89
CA VAL A 220 1.30 4.27 2.03
C VAL A 220 1.56 5.14 3.26
N ASN A 221 0.74 6.16 3.51
CA ASN A 221 0.86 7.02 4.68
C ASN A 221 0.63 6.25 6.00
N ASP A 222 -0.29 5.28 6.01
CA ASP A 222 -0.58 4.45 7.18
C ASP A 222 0.53 3.39 7.41
N LEU A 223 1.17 2.90 6.34
CA LEU A 223 2.19 1.84 6.39
C LEU A 223 3.58 2.37 6.78
N LEU A 224 3.95 3.57 6.33
CA LEU A 224 5.30 4.13 6.53
C LEU A 224 5.74 4.20 8.00
N PRO A 225 4.91 4.67 8.96
CA PRO A 225 5.28 4.67 10.37
C PRO A 225 5.58 3.26 10.90
N PHE A 226 4.82 2.27 10.44
CA PHE A 226 5.03 0.89 10.84
C PHE A 226 6.37 0.34 10.33
N LEU A 227 6.71 0.62 9.07
CA LEU A 227 8.00 0.20 8.49
C LEU A 227 9.22 0.87 9.15
N ASP A 228 9.05 2.05 9.77
CA ASP A 228 10.12 2.72 10.53
C ASP A 228 10.25 2.20 11.97
N ILE A 229 9.13 1.82 12.61
CA ILE A 229 9.12 1.35 14.01
C ILE A 229 9.49 -0.14 14.10
N LEU A 230 9.01 -0.96 13.16
CA LEU A 230 9.13 -2.41 13.24
C LEU A 230 10.60 -2.91 13.30
N PRO A 231 11.55 -2.42 12.48
CA PRO A 231 12.96 -2.83 12.60
C PRO A 231 13.54 -2.50 13.98
N LYS A 232 13.19 -1.33 14.52
CA LYS A 232 13.65 -0.87 15.84
C LYS A 232 13.11 -1.76 16.94
N ALA A 233 11.83 -2.11 16.86
CA ALA A 233 11.20 -3.05 17.80
C ALA A 233 11.80 -4.47 17.70
N LEU A 234 12.23 -4.88 16.50
CA LEU A 234 12.85 -6.18 16.26
C LEU A 234 14.38 -6.19 16.43
N GLY A 235 14.94 -5.19 17.11
CA GLY A 235 16.35 -5.21 17.50
C GLY A 235 17.33 -4.76 16.42
N GLN A 236 16.95 -3.78 15.58
CA GLN A 236 17.84 -3.16 14.59
C GLN A 236 17.85 -1.61 14.74
N PRO A 237 19.03 -0.97 14.89
CA PRO A 237 20.38 -1.54 14.82
C PRO A 237 20.83 -2.26 16.10
N ASP A 238 20.27 -1.89 17.25
CA ASP A 238 20.66 -2.39 18.57
C ASP A 238 19.65 -3.41 19.09
N PRO A 239 20.09 -4.46 19.84
CA PRO A 239 19.18 -5.43 20.44
C PRO A 239 18.11 -4.78 21.34
N LYS A 240 16.92 -5.36 21.36
CA LYS A 240 15.81 -4.96 22.21
C LYS A 240 15.41 -6.04 23.18
N ASN A 241 15.30 -5.69 24.46
CA ASN A 241 14.89 -6.62 25.51
C ASN A 241 13.43 -6.36 25.87
N TYR A 242 12.58 -7.39 25.79
CA TYR A 242 11.18 -7.29 26.19
C TYR A 242 10.88 -8.22 27.34
N LEU A 243 10.06 -7.72 28.27
CA LEU A 243 9.38 -8.54 29.25
C LEU A 243 8.05 -8.98 28.67
N ILE A 244 7.88 -10.28 28.47
CA ILE A 244 6.60 -10.88 28.11
C ILE A 244 5.92 -11.34 29.39
N LEU A 245 4.73 -10.82 29.67
CA LEU A 245 3.88 -11.24 30.78
C LEU A 245 2.82 -12.21 30.27
N PHE A 246 2.68 -13.34 30.96
CA PHE A 246 1.62 -14.30 30.68
C PHE A 246 0.46 -14.09 31.65
N GLN A 247 -0.75 -13.98 31.10
CA GLN A 247 -1.95 -13.65 31.86
C GLN A 247 -2.98 -14.77 31.80
N ASN A 248 -3.45 -15.18 32.98
CA ASN A 248 -4.55 -16.13 33.14
C ASN A 248 -5.89 -15.38 33.21
N ASP A 249 -6.66 -15.46 32.13
CA ASP A 249 -7.99 -14.84 32.00
C ASP A 249 -9.08 -15.53 32.85
N LYS A 250 -8.84 -16.72 33.39
CA LYS A 250 -9.71 -17.42 34.36
C LYS A 250 -9.66 -16.78 35.74
N GLU A 251 -8.58 -16.08 36.05
CA GLU A 251 -8.48 -15.16 37.19
C GLU A 251 -8.53 -13.70 36.70
N LEU A 252 -9.69 -13.31 36.20
CA LEU A 252 -9.85 -12.07 35.43
C LEU A 252 -9.33 -10.81 36.16
N ARG A 253 -8.47 -10.06 35.45
CA ARG A 253 -8.05 -8.69 35.78
C ARG A 253 -8.22 -7.79 34.55
N PRO A 254 -8.35 -6.46 34.71
CA PRO A 254 -8.69 -5.57 33.61
C PRO A 254 -7.78 -5.61 32.36
N THR A 255 -6.52 -6.03 32.47
CA THR A 255 -5.59 -6.05 31.32
C THR A 255 -5.52 -7.39 30.57
N GLY A 256 -6.28 -8.41 30.97
CA GLY A 256 -6.29 -9.72 30.32
C GLY A 256 -6.29 -10.91 31.28
N GLY A 257 -6.02 -10.70 32.57
CA GLY A 257 -5.99 -11.79 33.54
C GLY A 257 -4.96 -11.59 34.65
N PHE A 258 -4.89 -12.54 35.56
CA PHE A 258 -3.83 -12.58 36.58
C PHE A 258 -2.46 -12.81 35.94
N ILE A 259 -1.46 -12.02 36.31
CA ILE A 259 -0.09 -12.18 35.78
C ILE A 259 0.53 -13.41 36.46
N THR A 260 0.67 -14.52 35.73
CA THR A 260 1.13 -15.80 36.30
C THR A 260 2.63 -16.00 36.16
N ALA A 261 3.19 -15.61 35.02
CA ALA A 261 4.58 -15.85 34.69
C ALA A 261 5.13 -14.75 33.81
N TYR A 262 6.45 -14.72 33.65
CA TYR A 262 7.11 -13.80 32.76
C TYR A 262 8.24 -14.48 31.97
N ALA A 263 8.55 -13.94 30.79
CA ALA A 263 9.74 -14.26 30.04
C ALA A 263 10.51 -12.99 29.69
N LEU A 264 11.83 -13.02 29.92
CA LEU A 264 12.75 -12.04 29.36
C LEU A 264 13.17 -12.53 27.98
N THR A 265 13.02 -11.65 27.01
CA THR A 265 13.30 -11.94 25.61
C THR A 265 14.19 -10.87 25.02
N THR A 266 15.00 -11.27 24.06
CA THR A 266 15.85 -10.36 23.29
C THR A 266 15.53 -10.56 21.82
N PHE A 267 15.23 -9.45 21.14
CA PHE A 267 15.26 -9.37 19.68
C PHE A 267 16.57 -8.76 19.23
N GLU A 268 17.25 -9.41 18.30
CA GLU A 268 18.45 -8.88 17.65
C GLU A 268 18.37 -9.14 16.16
N LYS A 269 18.22 -8.08 15.36
CA LYS A 269 18.08 -8.15 13.90
C LYS A 269 17.00 -9.15 13.45
N GLY A 270 15.84 -9.11 14.11
CA GLY A 270 14.71 -10.01 13.86
C GLY A 270 14.84 -11.42 14.45
N ARG A 271 15.96 -11.76 15.09
CA ARG A 271 16.12 -13.04 15.79
C ARG A 271 15.56 -12.95 17.19
N PHE A 272 14.73 -13.92 17.56
CA PHE A 272 14.07 -13.98 18.86
C PHE A 272 14.78 -14.97 19.79
N LYS A 273 15.12 -14.53 21.00
CA LYS A 273 15.74 -15.38 22.02
C LYS A 273 15.05 -15.18 23.37
N VAL A 274 14.62 -16.27 23.98
CA VAL A 274 14.21 -16.28 25.40
C VAL A 274 15.47 -16.42 26.27
N THR A 275 15.71 -15.44 27.15
CA THR A 275 16.87 -15.44 28.05
C THR A 275 16.53 -15.96 29.45
N LYS A 276 15.28 -15.75 29.89
CA LYS A 276 14.77 -16.22 31.18
C LYS A 276 13.26 -16.43 31.07
N SER A 277 12.72 -17.45 31.74
CA SER A 277 11.28 -17.67 31.89
C SER A 277 11.00 -18.28 33.24
N GLU A 278 10.22 -17.61 34.07
CA GLU A 278 9.97 -17.97 35.46
C GLU A 278 8.55 -17.54 35.90
N ASP A 279 8.13 -18.08 37.04
CA ASP A 279 6.90 -17.68 37.73
C ASP A 279 7.00 -16.23 38.24
N ILE A 280 5.89 -15.48 38.23
CA ILE A 280 5.85 -14.11 38.74
C ILE A 280 6.28 -14.02 40.22
N TYR A 281 6.00 -15.05 41.02
CA TYR A 281 6.29 -15.07 42.45
C TYR A 281 7.80 -14.99 42.75
N ASN A 282 8.67 -15.32 41.79
CA ASN A 282 10.11 -15.19 41.95
C ASN A 282 10.58 -13.73 42.01
N ILE A 283 9.77 -12.79 41.51
CA ILE A 283 10.09 -11.35 41.48
C ILE A 283 9.05 -10.49 42.18
N ASP A 284 7.96 -11.10 42.67
CA ASP A 284 6.92 -10.44 43.45
C ASP A 284 7.22 -10.58 44.95
N TYR A 285 8.08 -9.68 45.45
CA TYR A 285 8.46 -9.65 46.86
C TYR A 285 7.28 -9.20 47.74
N ASP A 286 7.25 -9.64 49.00
CA ASP A 286 6.25 -9.24 50.00
C ASP A 286 6.49 -7.79 50.50
N GLN A 287 6.53 -6.85 49.56
CA GLN A 287 6.76 -5.43 49.79
C GLN A 287 5.94 -4.60 48.80
N SER A 288 5.12 -3.69 49.33
CA SER A 288 4.40 -2.70 48.52
C SER A 288 5.32 -1.52 48.20
N TYR A 289 5.57 -1.25 46.91
CA TYR A 289 6.29 -0.04 46.48
C TYR A 289 5.36 1.10 46.06
N LEU A 290 4.09 0.78 45.79
CA LEU A 290 3.04 1.73 45.47
C LEU A 290 1.97 1.76 46.57
N SER A 291 1.20 2.85 46.60
CA SER A 291 0.01 2.95 47.44
C SER A 291 -1.05 1.97 46.97
N VAL A 292 -1.62 1.20 47.89
CA VAL A 292 -2.69 0.26 47.58
C VAL A 292 -3.94 1.02 47.12
N PRO A 293 -4.50 0.72 45.94
CA PRO A 293 -5.77 1.29 45.50
C PRO A 293 -6.86 1.08 46.54
N GLU A 294 -7.67 2.11 46.82
CA GLU A 294 -8.66 2.07 47.91
C GLU A 294 -9.60 0.86 47.84
N PRO A 295 -10.13 0.44 46.66
CA PRO A 295 -10.94 -0.77 46.59
C PRO A 295 -10.19 -2.05 46.96
N ILE A 296 -8.92 -2.20 46.54
CA ILE A 296 -8.09 -3.36 46.91
C ILE A 296 -7.84 -3.36 48.42
N LYS A 297 -7.47 -2.21 48.96
CA LYS A 297 -7.19 -2.02 50.39
C LYS A 297 -8.41 -2.33 51.26
N GLN A 298 -9.60 -1.93 50.81
CA GLN A 298 -10.85 -2.10 51.55
C GLN A 298 -11.37 -3.54 51.50
N TYR A 299 -11.22 -4.25 50.37
CA TYR A 299 -11.95 -5.50 50.12
C TYR A 299 -11.08 -6.75 49.87
N LEU A 300 -9.78 -6.60 49.61
CA LEU A 300 -8.91 -7.73 49.21
C LEU A 300 -7.74 -7.91 50.18
N VAL A 301 -6.70 -7.08 50.05
CA VAL A 301 -5.44 -7.21 50.78
C VAL A 301 -4.85 -5.84 51.12
N PRO A 302 -4.16 -5.69 52.26
CA PRO A 302 -3.56 -4.43 52.68
C PRO A 302 -2.24 -4.12 51.98
N VAL A 303 -1.76 -5.01 51.11
CA VAL A 303 -0.49 -4.91 50.36
C VAL A 303 -0.82 -4.94 48.87
N PHE A 304 -0.19 -4.07 48.09
CA PHE A 304 -0.34 -4.08 46.63
C PHE A 304 0.84 -4.83 46.02
N TYR A 305 0.60 -6.08 45.64
CA TYR A 305 1.63 -6.94 45.06
C TYR A 305 1.90 -6.58 43.60
N MET A 306 3.08 -6.96 43.10
CA MET A 306 3.48 -6.74 41.70
C MET A 306 2.49 -7.36 40.73
N ARG A 307 2.04 -8.59 41.01
CA ARG A 307 1.04 -9.31 40.20
C ARG A 307 -0.35 -8.66 40.17
N ASP A 308 -0.67 -7.80 41.13
CA ASP A 308 -1.95 -7.10 41.24
C ASP A 308 -1.92 -5.70 40.59
N THR A 309 -0.75 -5.23 40.15
CA THR A 309 -0.58 -3.90 39.54
C THR A 309 -1.41 -3.69 38.28
N ASN A 310 -1.90 -4.76 37.67
CA ASN A 310 -2.80 -4.69 36.52
C ASN A 310 -4.27 -4.42 36.83
N PHE A 311 -4.52 -3.72 37.94
CA PHE A 311 -5.85 -3.31 38.41
C PHE A 311 -6.50 -2.21 37.55
N SER A 312 -5.73 -1.41 36.82
CA SER A 312 -6.29 -0.37 35.95
C SER A 312 -6.69 -0.96 34.59
N PRO A 313 -7.86 -0.60 34.02
CA PRO A 313 -8.23 -0.98 32.65
C PRO A 313 -7.37 -0.27 31.60
N ASP A 314 -6.71 0.85 31.96
CA ASP A 314 -5.67 1.45 31.13
C ASP A 314 -4.40 0.58 31.23
N PHE A 315 -4.09 -0.13 30.14
CA PHE A 315 -2.94 -1.03 30.05
C PHE A 315 -1.63 -0.30 30.34
N LYS A 316 -1.44 0.90 29.78
CA LYS A 316 -0.20 1.65 29.97
C LYS A 316 -0.03 1.99 31.44
N LYS A 317 -1.07 2.50 32.10
CA LYS A 317 -1.02 2.81 33.53
C LYS A 317 -0.68 1.57 34.37
N SER A 318 -1.33 0.46 34.10
CA SER A 318 -1.05 -0.82 34.77
C SER A 318 0.39 -1.29 34.59
N MET A 319 0.95 -1.13 33.39
CA MET A 319 2.35 -1.50 33.11
C MET A 319 3.36 -0.49 33.67
N ASP A 320 3.01 0.80 33.77
CA ASP A 320 3.81 1.80 34.47
C ASP A 320 3.89 1.46 35.97
N ASP A 321 2.77 1.07 36.58
CA ASP A 321 2.72 0.62 37.97
C ASP A 321 3.54 -0.68 38.16
N PHE A 322 3.39 -1.65 37.26
CA PHE A 322 4.19 -2.89 37.26
C PHE A 322 5.70 -2.61 37.16
N ALA A 323 6.10 -1.67 36.29
CA ALA A 323 7.51 -1.34 36.05
C ALA A 323 8.21 -0.85 37.33
N VAL A 324 7.50 -0.16 38.23
CA VAL A 324 8.04 0.27 39.53
C VAL A 324 8.51 -0.92 40.38
N TYR A 325 7.77 -2.03 40.35
CA TYR A 325 8.18 -3.28 41.02
C TYR A 325 9.29 -3.98 40.26
N TYR A 326 9.20 -4.04 38.93
CA TYR A 326 10.23 -4.66 38.09
C TYR A 326 11.61 -4.04 38.30
N GLU A 327 11.70 -2.71 38.45
CA GLU A 327 12.95 -2.01 38.75
C GLU A 327 13.62 -2.46 40.06
N LYS A 328 12.89 -3.12 40.97
CA LYS A 328 13.41 -3.66 42.25
C LYS A 328 13.85 -5.12 42.15
N SER A 329 13.56 -5.80 41.04
CA SER A 329 13.83 -7.23 40.84
C SER A 329 15.30 -7.58 40.52
N ASN A 330 16.20 -6.58 40.40
CA ASN A 330 17.59 -6.75 39.95
C ASN A 330 17.74 -7.50 38.61
N LEU A 331 16.68 -7.55 37.80
CA LEU A 331 16.71 -8.11 36.46
C LEU A 331 17.29 -7.11 35.44
N PRO A 332 17.73 -7.59 34.25
CA PRO A 332 18.17 -6.71 33.16
C PRO A 332 17.13 -5.66 32.79
N GLY A 333 17.59 -4.49 32.34
CA GLY A 333 16.70 -3.46 31.80
C GLY A 333 15.92 -3.95 30.57
N ILE A 334 14.71 -3.42 30.41
CA ILE A 334 13.80 -3.76 29.32
C ILE A 334 13.43 -2.51 28.52
N ASP A 335 13.20 -2.71 27.22
CA ASP A 335 12.73 -1.70 26.27
C ASP A 335 11.20 -1.64 26.18
N GLY A 336 10.50 -2.68 26.67
CA GLY A 336 9.05 -2.71 26.68
C GLY A 336 8.46 -3.93 27.38
N ILE A 337 7.16 -3.85 27.64
CA ILE A 337 6.36 -4.94 28.22
C ILE A 337 5.31 -5.37 27.20
N ILE A 338 5.21 -6.67 26.97
CA ILE A 338 4.20 -7.31 26.12
C ILE A 338 3.38 -8.21 27.03
N ALA A 339 2.06 -8.10 27.04
CA ALA A 339 1.19 -9.02 27.78
C ALA A 339 0.47 -9.94 26.80
N LEU A 340 0.48 -11.24 27.09
CA LEU A 340 -0.20 -12.27 26.32
C LEU A 340 -1.13 -13.03 27.26
N ASP A 341 -2.41 -13.11 26.89
CA ASP A 341 -3.39 -13.92 27.60
C ASP A 341 -3.50 -15.33 26.99
N THR A 342 -4.29 -16.18 27.63
CA THR A 342 -4.58 -17.55 27.17
C THR A 342 -5.30 -17.58 25.81
N GLU A 343 -6.08 -16.55 25.50
CA GLU A 343 -6.80 -16.41 24.22
C GLU A 343 -5.85 -16.13 23.05
N PHE A 344 -4.79 -15.35 23.27
CA PHE A 344 -3.70 -15.19 22.31
C PHE A 344 -3.07 -16.54 21.99
N VAL A 345 -2.74 -17.34 23.01
CA VAL A 345 -2.12 -18.66 22.82
C VAL A 345 -3.05 -19.60 22.06
N ARG A 346 -4.35 -19.60 22.39
CA ARG A 346 -5.36 -20.37 21.65
C ARG A 346 -5.38 -19.96 20.18
N SER A 347 -5.56 -18.68 19.90
CA SER A 347 -5.66 -18.13 18.54
C SER A 347 -4.37 -18.39 17.74
N PHE A 348 -3.22 -18.36 18.41
CA PHE A 348 -1.93 -18.68 17.80
C PHE A 348 -1.86 -20.15 17.35
N LEU A 349 -2.35 -21.08 18.17
CA LEU A 349 -2.44 -22.50 17.82
C LEU A 349 -3.53 -22.81 16.78
N GLU A 350 -4.59 -21.99 16.67
CA GLU A 350 -5.56 -22.12 15.57
C GLU A 350 -4.91 -21.86 14.20
N VAL A 351 -3.93 -20.95 14.15
CA VAL A 351 -3.20 -20.60 12.92
C VAL A 351 -2.08 -21.60 12.64
N LEU A 352 -1.28 -21.95 13.65
CA LEU A 352 -0.10 -22.81 13.47
C LEU A 352 -0.42 -24.31 13.49
N GLY A 353 -1.56 -24.69 14.06
CA GLY A 353 -1.91 -26.08 14.34
C GLY A 353 -1.31 -26.61 15.65
N PRO A 354 -1.61 -27.88 15.99
CA PRO A 354 -1.15 -28.51 17.22
C PRO A 354 0.38 -28.55 17.36
N MET A 355 0.87 -28.31 18.58
CA MET A 355 2.30 -28.36 18.91
C MET A 355 2.58 -29.41 19.98
N TYR A 356 3.51 -30.34 19.69
CA TYR A 356 4.00 -31.33 20.65
C TYR A 356 5.15 -30.76 21.48
N LEU A 357 5.01 -30.77 22.80
CA LEU A 357 6.04 -30.33 23.74
C LEU A 357 6.69 -31.53 24.44
N ALA A 358 7.90 -31.88 24.00
CA ALA A 358 8.65 -33.03 24.52
C ALA A 358 8.91 -32.99 26.04
N LYS A 359 8.98 -31.80 26.64
CA LYS A 359 9.12 -31.63 28.10
C LYS A 359 7.93 -32.21 28.88
N TYR A 360 6.74 -32.14 28.29
CA TYR A 360 5.47 -32.53 28.90
C TYR A 360 4.94 -33.86 28.35
N ASP A 361 5.57 -34.40 27.29
CA ASP A 361 5.10 -35.58 26.55
C ASP A 361 3.64 -35.40 26.08
N GLU A 362 3.29 -34.19 25.67
CA GLU A 362 1.91 -33.77 25.41
C GLU A 362 1.80 -32.85 24.20
N THR A 363 0.65 -32.94 23.51
CA THR A 363 0.29 -32.09 22.38
C THR A 363 -0.69 -31.02 22.82
N PHE A 364 -0.31 -29.77 22.61
CA PHE A 364 -1.14 -28.60 22.85
C PHE A 364 -1.77 -28.17 21.53
N GLU A 365 -3.08 -28.06 21.51
CA GLU A 365 -3.89 -27.59 20.39
C GLU A 365 -4.89 -26.53 20.85
N ALA A 366 -5.48 -25.80 19.91
CA ALA A 366 -6.42 -24.73 20.25
C ALA A 366 -7.61 -25.21 21.11
N SER A 367 -8.01 -26.47 20.98
CA SER A 367 -9.15 -27.02 21.72
C SER A 367 -8.84 -27.35 23.19
N ASN A 368 -7.58 -27.63 23.54
CA ASN A 368 -7.19 -28.06 24.90
C ASN A 368 -6.25 -27.08 25.63
N VAL A 369 -5.53 -26.20 24.92
CA VAL A 369 -4.40 -25.44 25.48
C VAL A 369 -4.77 -24.64 26.72
N VAL A 370 -5.94 -24.01 26.75
CA VAL A 370 -6.38 -23.20 27.90
C VAL A 370 -6.57 -24.10 29.12
N TYR A 371 -7.21 -25.26 28.96
CA TYR A 371 -7.44 -26.21 30.05
C TYR A 371 -6.14 -26.82 30.57
N GLU A 372 -5.23 -27.20 29.67
CA GLU A 372 -3.94 -27.76 30.08
C GLU A 372 -3.08 -26.74 30.82
N LEU A 373 -3.06 -25.47 30.37
CA LEU A 373 -2.36 -24.39 31.07
C LEU A 373 -2.88 -24.21 32.51
N GLU A 374 -4.20 -24.29 32.74
CA GLU A 374 -4.78 -24.27 34.10
C GLU A 374 -4.29 -25.46 34.93
N LEU A 375 -4.34 -26.69 34.39
CA LEU A 375 -3.89 -27.89 35.10
C LEU A 375 -2.42 -27.80 35.52
N TYR A 376 -1.56 -27.24 34.68
CA TYR A 376 -0.16 -27.06 35.01
C TYR A 376 0.06 -25.96 36.05
N ALA A 377 -0.70 -24.86 35.97
CA ALA A 377 -0.64 -23.79 36.98
C ALA A 377 -1.06 -24.31 38.36
N GLU A 378 -2.15 -25.08 38.45
CA GLU A 378 -2.64 -25.65 39.72
C GLU A 378 -1.68 -26.69 40.31
N LYS A 379 -1.08 -27.55 39.48
CA LYS A 379 -0.12 -28.56 39.96
C LYS A 379 1.11 -27.92 40.61
N ILE A 380 1.62 -26.82 40.06
CA ILE A 380 2.78 -26.09 40.60
C ILE A 380 2.45 -25.47 41.97
N LEU A 381 1.21 -25.02 42.19
CA LEU A 381 0.76 -24.45 43.47
C LEU A 381 0.48 -25.51 44.55
N SER A 382 0.39 -26.79 44.17
CA SER A 382 0.03 -27.89 45.07
C SER A 382 1.21 -28.71 45.62
N GLY A 383 2.45 -28.40 45.20
CA GLY A 383 3.70 -28.99 45.67
C GLY A 383 4.60 -27.96 46.34
#